data_AF-A0A968YE10-F1
#
_entry.id   AF-A0A968YE10-F1
#
_cell.length_a   1.000
_cell.length_b   1.000
_cell.length_c   1.000
_cell.angle_alpha   90.00
_cell.angle_beta   90.00
_cell.angle_gamma   90.00
#
_symmetry.space_group_name_H-M   'P 1'
#
loop_
_entity.id
_entity.type
_entity.pdbx_description
1 polymer ?
#
loop_
_entity_poly.entity_id
_entity_poly.type
_entity_poly.pdbx_seq_one_letter_code
_entity_poly.pdbx_strand_id
1 'polypeptide(L)'
;MGLLLQVGLLWLMYPQVRSLKACPSPRLDRLRLHRPLLIKVLLVTLALLTAFALGLPLAESVFLAAAILLITRRIKPHRVLYAVDWSLLVMFSGLFILTRCVQSLRLLDQWAVWVKHPVGLLGITAILSNLISNVPAVLLLQSFIPQDAEQAWLLLAAGSTLAGNLTLFGSVANLITVEAAASAGKSFSFFDHLRFGVPLTLMTLGVTYVWIVL
;
A
#
# COMPACT_ATOMS: atom_id res chain seq x y z
N MET A 1 6.39 15.70 5.58
CA MET A 1 5.08 16.36 5.82
C MET A 1 4.03 15.38 6.33
N GLY A 2 3.70 14.29 5.62
CA GLY A 2 2.70 13.30 6.07
C GLY A 2 2.96 12.70 7.46
N LEU A 3 4.20 12.28 7.75
CA LEU A 3 4.60 11.80 9.08
C LEU A 3 4.40 12.84 10.20
N LEU A 4 4.71 14.11 9.93
CA LEU A 4 4.53 15.19 10.91
C LEU A 4 3.05 15.44 11.19
N LEU A 5 2.21 15.41 10.16
CA LEU A 5 0.76 15.49 10.31
C LEU A 5 0.21 14.33 11.13
N GLN A 6 0.66 13.10 10.84
CA GLN A 6 0.24 11.91 11.58
C GLN A 6 0.65 11.99 13.05
N VAL A 7 1.90 12.35 13.34
CA VAL A 7 2.41 12.51 14.72
C VAL A 7 1.69 13.65 15.43
N GLY A 8 1.50 14.80 14.76
CA GLY A 8 0.78 15.95 15.32
C GLY A 8 -0.68 15.63 15.63
N LEU A 9 -1.37 14.91 14.74
CA LEU A 9 -2.76 14.48 14.94
C LEU A 9 -2.87 13.44 16.06
N LEU A 10 -1.94 12.48 16.13
CA LEU A 10 -1.86 11.53 17.25
C LEU A 10 -1.65 12.27 18.58
N TRP A 11 -0.71 13.21 18.59
CA TRP A 11 -0.43 14.03 19.76
C TRP A 11 -1.66 14.85 20.18
N LEU A 12 -2.44 15.37 19.23
CA LEU A 12 -3.64 16.14 19.51
C LEU A 12 -4.80 15.27 20.03
N MET A 13 -5.09 14.16 19.36
CA MET A 13 -6.27 13.32 19.61
C MET A 13 -6.10 12.32 20.76
N TYR A 14 -4.87 11.88 21.04
CA TYR A 14 -4.58 10.85 22.03
C TYR A 14 -3.58 11.37 23.08
N PRO A 15 -4.07 11.94 24.19
CA PRO A 15 -3.22 12.44 25.27
C PRO A 15 -2.28 11.38 25.86
N GLN A 16 -2.63 10.10 25.74
CA GLN A 16 -1.81 8.97 26.19
C GLN A 16 -0.46 8.91 25.47
N VAL A 17 -0.39 9.37 24.22
CA VAL A 17 0.85 9.42 23.42
C VAL A 17 1.82 10.50 23.94
N ARG A 18 1.33 11.47 24.72
CA ARG A 18 2.15 12.51 25.37
C ARG A 18 2.88 12.00 26.62
N SER A 19 2.55 10.79 27.07
CA SER A 19 3.15 10.22 28.27
C SER A 19 4.64 9.96 28.04
N LEU A 20 5.49 10.58 28.85
CA LEU A 20 6.93 10.29 28.92
C LEU A 20 7.24 9.02 29.73
N LYS A 21 6.21 8.35 30.29
CA LYS A 21 6.42 7.08 30.99
C LYS A 21 6.88 6.03 29.98
N ALA A 22 8.00 5.38 30.29
CA ALA A 22 8.53 4.29 29.49
C ALA A 22 7.47 3.19 29.33
N CYS A 23 7.20 2.81 28.08
CA CYS A 23 6.37 1.65 27.81
C CYS A 23 7.12 0.41 28.29
N PRO A 24 6.49 -0.53 29.02
CA PRO A 24 7.15 -1.76 29.43
C PRO A 24 7.70 -2.46 28.18
N SER A 25 9.02 -2.70 28.17
CA SER A 25 9.69 -3.28 27.01
C SER A 25 9.09 -4.66 26.73
N PRO A 26 8.54 -4.92 25.53
CA PRO A 26 8.16 -6.28 25.18
C PRO A 26 9.40 -7.16 25.30
N ARG A 27 9.26 -8.34 25.91
CA ARG A 27 10.32 -9.34 25.90
C ARG A 27 10.49 -9.78 24.45
N LEU A 28 11.47 -9.20 23.76
CA LEU A 28 11.86 -9.67 22.46
C LEU A 28 12.50 -11.05 22.66
N ASP A 29 11.81 -12.09 22.19
CA ASP A 29 12.42 -13.41 22.11
C ASP A 29 13.72 -13.29 21.32
N ARG A 30 14.76 -14.01 21.77
CA ARG A 30 16.06 -14.00 21.08
C ARG A 30 15.88 -14.58 19.67
N LEU A 31 15.69 -13.69 18.71
CA LEU A 31 15.62 -14.04 17.29
C LEU A 31 16.93 -14.73 16.90
N ARG A 32 16.85 -16.03 16.56
CA ARG A 32 17.99 -16.78 16.06
C ARG A 32 18.28 -16.35 14.62
N LEU A 33 19.14 -15.37 14.47
CA LEU A 33 19.57 -14.85 13.17
C LEU A 33 20.51 -15.84 12.46
N HIS A 34 20.03 -16.44 11.39
CA HIS A 34 20.85 -17.24 10.49
C HIS A 34 21.65 -16.31 9.56
N ARG A 35 22.84 -15.88 10.00
CA ARG A 35 23.71 -14.93 9.26
C ARG A 35 23.92 -15.27 7.77
N PRO A 36 24.24 -16.51 7.35
CA PRO A 36 24.44 -16.80 5.92
C PRO A 36 23.15 -16.62 5.11
N LEU A 37 21.99 -16.95 5.69
CA LEU A 37 20.71 -16.73 5.03
C LEU A 37 20.40 -15.23 4.91
N LEU A 38 20.66 -14.47 5.97
CA LEU A 38 20.46 -13.01 5.98
C LEU A 38 21.29 -12.32 4.89
N ILE A 39 22.58 -12.64 4.81
CA ILE A 39 23.49 -12.07 3.80
C ILE A 39 23.00 -12.42 2.39
N LYS A 40 22.60 -13.67 2.16
CA LYS A 40 22.07 -14.10 0.87
C LYS A 40 20.79 -13.34 0.49
N VAL A 41 19.86 -13.18 1.43
CA VAL A 41 18.63 -12.40 1.20
C VAL A 41 18.96 -10.94 0.91
N LEU A 42 19.83 -10.32 1.69
CA LEU A 42 20.26 -8.93 1.47
C LEU A 42 20.90 -8.74 0.09
N LEU A 43 21.77 -9.66 -0.33
CA LEU A 43 22.42 -9.60 -1.65
C LEU A 43 21.39 -9.72 -2.78
N VAL A 44 20.44 -10.64 -2.68
CA VAL A 44 19.41 -10.82 -3.70
C VAL A 44 18.47 -9.61 -3.74
N THR A 45 18.05 -9.09 -2.58
CA THR A 45 17.23 -7.88 -2.52
C THR A 45 17.96 -6.68 -3.11
N LEU A 46 19.26 -6.51 -2.81
CA LEU A 46 20.07 -5.44 -3.38
C LEU A 46 20.21 -5.58 -4.90
N ALA A 47 20.46 -6.80 -5.39
CA ALA A 47 20.55 -7.09 -6.82
C ALA A 47 19.22 -6.81 -7.56
N LEU A 48 18.07 -7.11 -6.92
CA LEU A 48 16.77 -6.77 -7.48
C LEU A 48 16.52 -5.26 -7.52
N LEU A 49 16.92 -4.54 -6.47
CA LEU A 49 16.83 -3.07 -6.42
C LEU A 49 17.71 -2.42 -7.49
N THR A 50 18.94 -2.92 -7.70
CA THR A 50 19.82 -2.41 -8.76
C THR A 50 19.28 -2.75 -10.14
N ALA A 51 18.77 -3.97 -10.37
CA ALA A 51 18.12 -4.35 -11.62
C ALA A 51 16.95 -3.42 -11.96
N PHE A 52 16.10 -3.13 -10.98
CA PHE A 52 14.99 -2.20 -11.13
C PHE A 52 15.46 -0.76 -11.42
N ALA A 53 16.48 -0.28 -10.71
CA ALA A 53 17.05 1.05 -10.93
C ALA A 53 17.69 1.21 -12.32
N LEU A 54 18.17 0.11 -12.92
CA LEU A 54 18.68 0.06 -14.29
C LEU A 54 17.57 -0.07 -15.35
N GLY A 55 16.30 -0.15 -14.94
CA GLY A 55 15.15 -0.25 -15.84
C GLY A 55 14.86 -1.66 -16.36
N LEU A 56 15.43 -2.71 -15.75
CA LEU A 56 15.13 -4.08 -16.14
C LEU A 56 13.68 -4.45 -15.76
N PRO A 57 13.00 -5.30 -16.57
CA PRO A 57 11.65 -5.76 -16.25
C PRO A 57 11.60 -6.42 -14.86
N LEU A 58 10.80 -5.83 -13.96
CA LEU A 58 10.73 -6.24 -12.56
C LEU A 58 10.31 -7.70 -12.41
N ALA A 59 9.29 -8.13 -13.17
CA ALA A 59 8.75 -9.49 -13.09
C ALA A 59 9.83 -10.53 -13.46
N GLU A 60 10.51 -10.34 -14.60
CA GLU A 60 11.58 -11.25 -15.06
C GLU A 60 12.74 -11.29 -14.07
N SER A 61 13.14 -10.13 -13.55
CA SER A 61 14.21 -10.00 -12.56
C SER A 61 13.88 -10.77 -11.27
N VAL A 62 12.64 -10.65 -10.78
CA VAL A 62 12.15 -11.38 -9.60
C VAL A 62 12.09 -12.88 -9.86
N PHE A 63 11.61 -13.32 -11.03
CA PHE A 63 11.59 -14.74 -11.39
C PHE A 63 13.00 -15.33 -11.46
N LEU A 64 13.95 -14.62 -12.06
CA LEU A 64 15.35 -15.05 -12.14
C LEU A 64 15.98 -15.14 -10.74
N ALA A 65 15.78 -14.12 -9.90
CA ALA A 65 16.25 -14.12 -8.52
C ALA A 65 15.65 -15.27 -7.71
N ALA A 66 14.35 -15.55 -7.86
CA ALA A 66 13.67 -16.67 -7.22
C ALA A 66 14.22 -18.01 -7.72
N ALA A 67 14.47 -18.17 -9.03
CA ALA A 67 15.05 -19.38 -9.62
C ALA A 67 16.46 -19.65 -9.09
N ILE A 68 17.34 -18.63 -9.07
CA ILE A 68 18.68 -18.73 -8.49
C ILE A 68 18.59 -19.09 -7.00
N LEU A 69 17.69 -18.44 -6.26
CA LEU A 69 17.49 -18.73 -4.84
C LEU A 69 17.06 -20.18 -4.61
N LEU A 70 16.15 -20.72 -5.42
CA LEU A 70 15.66 -22.09 -5.35
C LEU A 70 16.77 -23.11 -5.65
N ILE A 71 17.58 -22.87 -6.69
CA ILE A 71 18.71 -23.76 -7.05
C ILE A 71 19.75 -23.77 -5.93
N THR A 72 20.08 -22.61 -5.38
CA THR A 72 21.14 -22.46 -4.37
C THR A 72 20.62 -22.71 -2.93
N ARG A 73 19.34 -23.05 -2.70
CA ARG A 73 18.81 -23.41 -1.36
C ARG A 73 18.69 -24.93 -1.24
N ARG A 74 19.13 -25.47 -0.10
CA ARG A 74 18.76 -26.85 0.32
C ARG A 74 17.34 -26.94 0.92
N ILE A 75 16.42 -26.04 0.54
CA ILE A 75 15.04 -26.09 0.99
C ILE A 75 14.22 -26.75 -0.11
N LYS A 76 13.46 -27.78 0.25
CA LYS A 76 12.58 -28.49 -0.69
C LYS A 76 11.64 -27.46 -1.37
N PRO A 77 11.58 -27.39 -2.72
CA PRO A 77 10.83 -26.36 -3.46
C PRO A 77 9.38 -26.21 -3.01
N HIS A 78 8.73 -27.31 -2.62
CA HIS A 78 7.35 -27.30 -2.11
C HIS A 78 7.17 -26.31 -0.96
N ARG A 79 8.10 -26.21 0.00
CA ARG A 79 7.93 -25.30 1.15
C ARG A 79 7.91 -23.83 0.74
N VAL A 80 8.61 -23.49 -0.34
CA VAL A 80 8.63 -22.12 -0.86
C VAL A 80 7.34 -21.84 -1.62
N LEU A 81 6.87 -22.78 -2.44
CA LEU A 81 5.61 -22.64 -3.18
C LEU A 81 4.37 -22.61 -2.27
N TYR A 82 4.38 -23.34 -1.14
CA TYR A 82 3.32 -23.26 -0.12
C TYR A 82 3.34 -21.95 0.67
N ALA A 83 4.47 -21.24 0.71
CA ALA A 83 4.56 -19.93 1.36
C ALA A 83 4.04 -18.79 0.46
N VAL A 84 3.75 -19.08 -0.82
CA VAL A 84 3.11 -18.13 -1.73
C VAL A 84 1.62 -18.04 -1.36
N ASP A 85 1.11 -16.82 -1.27
CA ASP A 85 -0.32 -16.57 -1.04
C ASP A 85 -1.09 -16.72 -2.36
N TRP A 86 -1.53 -17.95 -2.63
CA TRP A 86 -2.30 -18.29 -3.84
C TRP A 86 -3.65 -17.57 -3.88
N SER A 87 -4.29 -17.35 -2.73
CA SER A 87 -5.55 -16.63 -2.64
C SER A 87 -5.38 -15.18 -3.10
N LEU A 88 -4.29 -14.53 -2.68
CA LEU A 88 -3.96 -13.17 -3.11
C LEU A 88 -3.71 -13.08 -4.63
N LEU A 89 -2.99 -14.05 -5.21
CA LEU A 89 -2.75 -14.10 -6.66
C LEU A 89 -4.05 -14.26 -7.46
N VAL A 90 -4.95 -15.14 -7.03
CA VAL A 90 -6.25 -15.35 -7.68
C VAL A 90 -7.12 -14.11 -7.55
N MET A 91 -7.14 -13.47 -6.38
CA MET A 91 -7.87 -12.23 -6.14
C MET A 91 -7.41 -11.11 -7.09
N PHE A 92 -6.10 -10.83 -7.17
CA PHE A 92 -5.58 -9.80 -8.07
C PHE A 92 -5.83 -10.14 -9.55
N SER A 93 -5.74 -11.42 -9.93
CA SER A 93 -6.06 -11.86 -11.28
C SER A 93 -7.52 -11.58 -11.64
N GLY A 94 -8.47 -11.94 -10.76
CA GLY A 94 -9.88 -11.65 -10.93
C GLY A 94 -10.17 -10.14 -10.98
N LEU A 95 -9.47 -9.37 -10.17
CA LEU A 95 -9.62 -7.92 -10.11
C LEU A 95 -9.09 -7.20 -11.35
N PHE A 96 -8.01 -7.70 -11.96
CA PHE A 96 -7.54 -7.22 -13.27
C PHE A 96 -8.51 -7.57 -14.40
N ILE A 97 -9.09 -8.76 -14.38
CA ILE A 97 -10.15 -9.14 -15.33
C ILE A 97 -11.35 -8.21 -15.17
N LEU A 98 -11.83 -8.00 -13.95
CA LEU A 98 -12.95 -7.10 -13.65
C LEU A 98 -12.64 -5.67 -14.07
N THR A 99 -11.43 -5.18 -13.79
CA THR A 99 -10.95 -3.85 -14.22
C THR A 99 -11.02 -3.71 -15.75
N ARG A 100 -10.56 -4.72 -16.49
CA ARG A 100 -10.66 -4.74 -17.96
C ARG A 100 -12.11 -4.77 -18.45
N CYS A 101 -12.99 -5.53 -17.80
CA CYS A 101 -14.42 -5.55 -18.13
C CYS A 101 -15.10 -4.20 -17.88
N VAL A 102 -14.81 -3.54 -16.77
CA VAL A 102 -15.34 -2.21 -16.44
C VAL A 102 -14.90 -1.18 -17.48
N GLN A 103 -13.64 -1.26 -17.93
CA GLN A 103 -13.10 -0.42 -19.01
C GLN A 103 -13.76 -0.70 -20.36
N SER A 104 -13.89 -1.97 -20.76
CA SER A 104 -14.47 -2.33 -22.06
C SER A 104 -15.96 -1.97 -22.16
N LEU A 105 -16.69 -2.08 -21.05
CA LEU A 105 -18.09 -1.69 -20.94
C LEU A 105 -18.30 -0.18 -20.75
N ARG A 106 -17.22 0.62 -20.61
CA ARG A 106 -17.28 2.08 -20.45
C ARG A 106 -18.16 2.56 -19.29
N LEU A 107 -18.27 1.75 -18.23
CA LEU A 107 -19.16 2.03 -17.09
C LEU A 107 -18.79 3.31 -16.33
N LEU A 108 -17.52 3.74 -16.44
CA LEU A 108 -16.97 4.90 -15.74
C LEU A 108 -16.89 6.15 -16.62
N ASP A 109 -17.37 6.14 -17.87
CA ASP A 109 -17.27 7.30 -18.78
C ASP A 109 -17.97 8.55 -18.22
N GLN A 110 -19.06 8.36 -17.47
CA GLN A 110 -19.76 9.43 -16.75
C GLN A 110 -18.87 10.13 -15.69
N TRP A 111 -17.84 9.47 -15.18
CA TRP A 111 -16.92 10.04 -14.21
C TRP A 111 -15.80 10.84 -14.88
N ALA A 112 -15.61 10.70 -16.20
CA ALA A 112 -14.54 11.38 -16.92
C ALA A 112 -14.59 12.91 -16.76
N VAL A 113 -15.78 13.50 -16.63
CA VAL A 113 -15.94 14.95 -16.38
C VAL A 113 -15.35 15.35 -15.04
N TRP A 114 -15.56 14.53 -14.00
CA TRP A 114 -15.07 14.78 -12.65
C TRP A 114 -13.58 14.52 -12.51
N VAL A 115 -13.08 13.48 -13.19
CA VAL A 115 -11.66 13.09 -13.18
C VAL A 115 -10.77 14.13 -13.88
N LYS A 116 -11.31 14.94 -14.79
CA LYS A 116 -10.58 16.07 -15.40
C LYS A 116 -10.26 17.19 -14.40
N HIS A 117 -11.04 17.34 -13.33
CA HIS A 117 -10.78 18.34 -12.31
C HIS A 117 -9.88 17.76 -11.21
N PRO A 118 -8.80 18.46 -10.80
CA PRO A 118 -7.87 17.96 -9.78
C PRO A 118 -8.53 17.50 -8.47
N VAL A 119 -9.56 18.23 -8.01
CA VAL A 119 -10.34 17.85 -6.82
C VAL A 119 -11.15 16.57 -7.04
N GLY A 120 -11.80 16.45 -8.20
CA GLY A 120 -12.61 15.30 -8.54
C GLY A 120 -11.76 14.05 -8.74
N LEU A 121 -10.59 14.18 -9.37
CA LEU A 121 -9.58 13.12 -9.48
C LEU A 121 -9.18 12.60 -8.10
N LEU A 122 -8.78 13.47 -7.16
CA LEU A 122 -8.41 13.05 -5.81
C LEU A 122 -9.56 12.37 -5.06
N GLY A 123 -10.76 12.94 -5.13
CA GLY A 123 -11.94 12.38 -4.46
C GLY A 123 -12.31 11.00 -4.97
N ILE A 124 -12.41 10.84 -6.29
CA ILE A 124 -12.73 9.55 -6.93
C ILE A 124 -11.61 8.54 -6.66
N THR A 125 -10.35 8.95 -6.77
CA THR A 125 -9.20 8.09 -6.44
C THR A 125 -9.29 7.59 -5.01
N ALA A 126 -9.64 8.47 -4.06
CA ALA A 126 -9.74 8.09 -2.65
C ALA A 126 -10.87 7.08 -2.38
N ILE A 127 -12.02 7.28 -3.03
CA ILE A 127 -13.16 6.36 -2.94
C ILE A 127 -12.81 5.00 -3.55
N LEU A 128 -12.32 4.97 -4.79
CA LEU A 128 -11.99 3.73 -5.48
C LEU A 128 -10.87 2.96 -4.76
N SER A 129 -9.84 3.65 -4.27
CA SER A 129 -8.73 3.00 -3.57
C SER A 129 -9.16 2.29 -2.29
N ASN A 130 -10.18 2.81 -1.59
CA ASN A 130 -10.76 2.15 -0.41
C ASN A 130 -11.74 1.02 -0.77
N LEU A 131 -12.39 1.06 -1.93
CA LEU A 131 -13.42 0.08 -2.30
C LEU A 131 -12.83 -1.16 -2.98
N ILE A 132 -11.84 -0.98 -3.86
CA ILE A 132 -11.27 -2.04 -4.71
C ILE A 132 -9.76 -2.18 -4.59
N SER A 133 -9.08 -1.42 -3.71
CA SER A 133 -7.61 -1.32 -3.56
C SER A 133 -6.92 -0.34 -4.53
N ASN A 134 -5.73 0.10 -4.13
CA ASN A 134 -4.95 1.14 -4.81
C ASN A 134 -4.60 0.77 -6.26
N VAL A 135 -4.02 -0.41 -6.51
CA VAL A 135 -3.52 -0.80 -7.83
C VAL A 135 -4.66 -0.85 -8.89
N PRO A 136 -5.78 -1.55 -8.64
CA PRO A 136 -6.92 -1.55 -9.57
C PRO A 136 -7.55 -0.17 -9.76
N ALA A 137 -7.65 0.63 -8.69
CA ALA A 137 -8.17 1.99 -8.79
C ALA A 137 -7.33 2.86 -9.74
N VAL A 138 -6.01 2.79 -9.62
CA VAL A 138 -5.07 3.48 -10.55
C VAL A 138 -5.26 2.96 -11.97
N LEU A 139 -5.38 1.65 -12.17
CA LEU A 139 -5.57 1.08 -13.51
C LEU A 139 -6.90 1.48 -14.16
N LEU A 140 -7.96 1.69 -13.38
CA LEU A 140 -9.24 2.22 -13.88
C LEU A 140 -9.14 3.71 -14.23
N LEU A 141 -8.42 4.49 -13.43
CA LEU A 141 -8.36 5.94 -13.58
C LEU A 141 -7.34 6.39 -14.63
N GLN A 142 -6.24 5.65 -14.83
CA GLN A 142 -5.20 6.00 -15.80
C GLN A 142 -5.74 6.14 -17.24
N SER A 143 -6.82 5.44 -17.60
CA SER A 143 -7.39 5.54 -18.95
C SER A 143 -8.02 6.89 -19.24
N PHE A 144 -8.27 7.70 -18.20
CA PHE A 144 -8.80 9.06 -18.32
C PHE A 144 -7.71 10.14 -18.25
N ILE A 145 -6.44 9.77 -17.97
CA ILE A 145 -5.34 10.70 -17.76
C ILE A 145 -4.39 10.68 -18.96
N PRO A 146 -4.14 11.82 -19.63
CA PRO A 146 -3.13 11.92 -20.67
C PRO A 146 -1.72 11.57 -20.18
N GLN A 147 -0.89 10.97 -21.03
CA GLN A 147 0.49 10.56 -20.66
C GLN A 147 1.37 11.75 -20.24
N ASP A 148 1.12 12.92 -20.81
CA ASP A 148 1.83 14.19 -20.59
C ASP A 148 1.28 15.01 -19.40
N ALA A 149 0.17 14.58 -18.79
CA ALA A 149 -0.45 15.28 -17.68
C ALA A 149 0.23 14.97 -16.33
N GLU A 150 1.48 15.41 -16.15
CA GLU A 150 2.31 15.15 -14.96
C GLU A 150 1.56 15.43 -13.65
N GLN A 151 0.88 16.57 -13.56
CA GLN A 151 0.10 16.97 -12.40
C GLN A 151 -0.98 15.94 -12.02
N ALA A 152 -1.70 15.41 -13.01
CA ALA A 152 -2.75 14.43 -12.79
C ALA A 152 -2.16 13.07 -12.35
N TRP A 153 -1.01 12.68 -12.90
CA TRP A 153 -0.29 11.48 -12.48
C TRP A 153 0.21 11.58 -11.03
N LEU A 154 0.75 12.73 -10.63
CA LEU A 154 1.17 12.97 -9.25
C LEU A 154 -0.03 12.95 -8.29
N LEU A 155 -1.16 13.56 -8.67
CA LEU A 155 -2.39 13.52 -7.87
C LEU A 155 -2.96 12.10 -7.76
N LEU A 156 -2.97 11.31 -8.84
CA LEU A 156 -3.42 9.92 -8.81
C LEU A 156 -2.52 9.05 -7.93
N ALA A 157 -1.20 9.19 -8.06
CA ALA A 157 -0.22 8.43 -7.28
C ALA A 157 -0.30 8.78 -5.79
N ALA A 158 -0.34 10.06 -5.45
CA ALA A 158 -0.43 10.52 -4.07
C ALA A 158 -1.82 10.18 -3.48
N GLY A 159 -2.90 10.44 -4.22
CA GLY A 159 -4.27 10.17 -3.82
C GLY A 159 -4.51 8.69 -3.51
N SER A 160 -4.07 7.79 -4.39
CA SER A 160 -4.26 6.34 -4.18
C SER A 160 -3.49 5.83 -2.97
N THR A 161 -2.30 6.36 -2.72
CA THR A 161 -1.46 5.95 -1.58
C THR A 161 -2.00 6.49 -0.25
N LEU A 162 -2.39 7.77 -0.23
CA LEU A 162 -2.85 8.43 1.00
C LEU A 162 -4.26 7.98 1.41
N ALA A 163 -5.11 7.66 0.44
CA ALA A 163 -6.47 7.18 0.68
C ALA A 163 -6.52 5.87 1.47
N GLY A 164 -5.49 5.03 1.40
CA GLY A 164 -5.42 3.78 2.16
C GLY A 164 -5.42 3.97 3.69
N ASN A 165 -5.19 5.20 4.19
CA ASN A 165 -5.29 5.54 5.61
C ASN A 165 -6.72 5.86 6.07
N LEU A 166 -7.69 5.94 5.15
CA LEU A 166 -9.05 6.36 5.46
C LEU A 166 -9.80 5.28 6.26
N THR A 167 -9.73 4.04 5.79
CA THR A 167 -10.46 2.92 6.35
C THR A 167 -9.52 1.78 6.74
N LEU A 168 -10.00 0.91 7.64
CA LEU A 168 -9.26 -0.28 8.03
C LEU A 168 -8.99 -1.21 6.85
N PHE A 169 -9.90 -1.28 5.89
CA PHE A 169 -9.80 -2.11 4.68
C PHE A 169 -8.97 -1.44 3.57
N GLY A 170 -8.66 -0.15 3.69
CA GLY A 170 -7.95 0.61 2.67
C GLY A 170 -6.50 0.16 2.46
N SER A 171 -5.92 -0.63 3.37
CA SER A 171 -4.58 -1.19 3.21
C SER A 171 -4.41 -2.51 3.96
N VAL A 172 -3.71 -3.46 3.34
CA VAL A 172 -3.32 -4.72 3.97
C VAL A 172 -2.47 -4.49 5.21
N ALA A 173 -1.66 -3.42 5.24
CA ALA A 173 -0.88 -3.06 6.42
C ALA A 173 -1.76 -2.77 7.64
N ASN A 174 -2.92 -2.11 7.45
CA ASN A 174 -3.85 -1.80 8.53
C ASN A 174 -4.45 -3.08 9.12
N LEU A 175 -4.85 -4.02 8.26
CA LEU A 175 -5.37 -5.33 8.68
C LEU A 175 -4.32 -6.12 9.46
N ILE A 176 -3.08 -6.21 8.95
CA ILE A 176 -1.98 -6.89 9.65
C ILE A 176 -1.75 -6.29 11.04
N THR A 177 -1.80 -4.95 11.16
CA THR A 177 -1.62 -4.31 12.48
C THR A 177 -2.74 -4.60 13.45
N VAL A 178 -3.99 -4.70 12.98
CA VAL A 178 -5.13 -5.05 13.84
C VAL A 178 -5.10 -6.51 14.24
N GLU A 179 -4.76 -7.42 13.32
CA GLU A 179 -4.57 -8.84 13.63
C GLU A 179 -3.45 -9.04 14.67
N ALA A 180 -2.33 -8.33 14.48
CA ALA A 180 -1.22 -8.36 15.44
C ALA A 180 -1.64 -7.82 16.81
N ALA A 181 -2.42 -6.74 16.87
CA ALA A 181 -2.94 -6.22 18.13
C ALA A 181 -3.91 -7.19 18.80
N ALA A 182 -4.82 -7.80 18.03
CA ALA A 182 -5.78 -8.78 18.53
C ALA A 182 -5.06 -10.00 19.13
N SER A 183 -3.97 -10.45 18.50
CA SER A 183 -3.12 -11.52 19.04
C SER A 183 -2.46 -11.17 20.38
N ALA A 184 -2.27 -9.88 20.67
CA ALA A 184 -1.76 -9.36 21.94
C ALA A 184 -2.88 -9.01 22.95
N GLY A 185 -4.12 -9.41 22.69
CA GLY A 185 -5.28 -9.16 23.54
C GLY A 185 -5.83 -7.73 23.47
N LYS A 186 -5.44 -6.94 22.46
CA LYS A 186 -5.99 -5.60 22.21
C LYS A 186 -6.78 -5.58 20.92
N SER A 187 -8.08 -5.36 20.99
CA SER A 187 -8.91 -5.15 19.81
C SER A 187 -9.09 -3.66 19.53
N PHE A 188 -9.23 -3.32 18.25
CA PHE A 188 -9.60 -2.00 17.78
C PHE A 188 -10.85 -2.15 16.92
N SER A 189 -11.84 -1.28 17.12
CA SER A 189 -13.02 -1.24 16.26
C SER A 189 -12.70 -0.58 14.92
N PHE A 190 -13.45 -0.94 13.88
CA PHE A 190 -13.42 -0.22 12.61
C PHE A 190 -13.63 1.29 12.80
N PHE A 191 -14.55 1.67 13.71
CA PHE A 191 -14.84 3.07 13.99
C PHE A 191 -13.70 3.78 14.72
N ASP A 192 -12.91 3.07 15.51
CA ASP A 192 -11.74 3.66 16.17
C ASP A 192 -10.69 4.06 15.13
N HIS A 193 -10.47 3.20 14.13
CA HIS A 193 -9.60 3.51 13.01
C HIS A 193 -10.16 4.65 12.16
N LEU A 194 -11.44 4.60 11.80
CA LEU A 194 -12.09 5.60 10.97
C LEU A 194 -12.06 7.00 11.60
N ARG A 195 -12.25 7.10 12.93
CA ARG A 195 -12.21 8.37 13.67
C ARG A 195 -10.86 9.09 13.52
N PHE A 196 -9.77 8.35 13.39
CA PHE A 196 -8.44 8.91 13.14
C PHE A 196 -8.11 9.00 11.64
N GLY A 197 -8.51 8.00 10.86
CA GLY A 197 -8.23 7.87 9.44
C GLY A 197 -8.89 8.95 8.58
N VAL A 198 -10.14 9.33 8.89
CA VAL A 198 -10.86 10.40 8.18
C VAL A 198 -10.13 11.75 8.27
N PRO A 199 -9.87 12.33 9.46
CA PRO A 199 -9.18 13.61 9.55
C PRO A 199 -7.77 13.56 8.97
N LEU A 200 -7.02 12.47 9.19
CA LEU A 200 -5.69 12.31 8.63
C LEU A 200 -5.70 12.30 7.10
N THR A 201 -6.58 11.53 6.49
CA THR A 201 -6.68 11.41 5.04
C THR A 201 -7.13 12.74 4.42
N LEU A 202 -8.12 13.42 5.00
CA LEU A 202 -8.54 14.73 4.49
C LEU A 202 -7.43 15.78 4.58
N MET A 203 -6.70 15.84 5.69
CA MET A 203 -5.57 16.77 5.84
C MET A 203 -4.44 16.46 4.85
N THR A 204 -4.07 15.19 4.72
CA THR A 204 -2.97 14.79 3.82
C THR A 204 -3.33 14.95 2.35
N LEU A 205 -4.57 14.63 1.94
CA LEU A 205 -5.06 14.92 0.59
C LEU A 205 -5.16 16.42 0.32
N GLY A 206 -5.61 17.22 1.30
CA GLY A 206 -5.67 18.67 1.18
C GLY A 206 -4.29 19.31 1.02
N VAL A 207 -3.30 18.89 1.81
CA VAL A 207 -1.91 19.34 1.66
C VAL A 207 -1.33 18.92 0.31
N THR A 208 -1.62 17.70 -0.14
CA THR A 208 -1.21 17.20 -1.46
C THR A 208 -1.82 18.02 -2.59
N TYR A 209 -3.11 18.34 -2.48
CA TYR A 209 -3.79 19.20 -3.44
C TYR A 209 -3.13 20.58 -3.51
N VAL A 210 -2.92 21.23 -2.36
CA VAL A 210 -2.28 22.54 -2.30
C VAL A 210 -0.87 22.49 -2.88
N TRP A 211 -0.09 21.46 -2.58
CA TRP A 211 1.29 21.36 -3.04
C TRP A 211 1.45 21.09 -4.54
N ILE A 212 0.50 20.36 -5.16
CA ILE A 212 0.59 19.96 -6.57
C ILE A 212 -0.19 20.91 -7.50
N VAL A 213 -1.25 21.54 -6.99
CA VAL A 213 -2.18 22.34 -7.81
C VAL A 213 -1.97 23.85 -7.66
N LEU A 214 -1.54 24.31 -6.48
CA LEU A 214 -1.20 25.72 -6.25
C LEU A 214 0.32 25.94 -6.32
#